data_AF-A0A838CL28-F1
#
_entry.id   AF-A0A838CL28-F1
#
_cell.length_a   1.000
_cell.length_b   1.000
_cell.length_c   1.000
_cell.angle_alpha   90.00
_cell.angle_beta   90.00
_cell.angle_gamma   90.00
#
_symmetry.space_group_name_H-M   'P 1'
#
loop_
_entity.id
_entity.type
_entity.pdbx_description
1 polymer ?
#
loop_
_entity_poly.entity_id
_entity_poly.type
_entity_poly.pdbx_seq_one_letter_code
_entity_poly.pdbx_strand_id
1 'polypeptide(L)'
;MSPRQAAIRRTRNTAVLVASLLLIIGLIAWIAIARGGSESDFDGAGNGEEQVVQIKEGSNLSALAPELEDRGIVASGNAFLTAAANNPNADNIQPGFYRLQGEMSAASAVDALLDPQQRVTPLQVYGGATLMDINILGGQTRLGILSMIQQAACGDKPASDCVKLEDLNKVAANADPVALGVPEWARETVAGRAGDAKRLEGLIAPGEYIIDPHAGAEDILTDLITRSTKQYDSTDIVGRAKNVGLTPYELLTAASLVEREAPAGEFDKVARVILNRLKEPMRLEFDSTVNYGLPTVEVATTDEDRARVTPWNTYAMDGLPQTPIASPSIEAIEAMENPAEGNWLFFVTVDKDGTTIFNDTFEQHLDDTQRAVDSGVLDSQR
;
A
#
# COMPACT_ATOMS: atom_id res chain seq x y z
N MET A 1 -73.10 -56.69 -13.00
CA MET A 1 -72.06 -56.31 -12.02
C MET A 1 -72.69 -56.39 -10.63
N SER A 2 -72.20 -57.26 -9.75
CA SER A 2 -72.84 -57.50 -8.45
C SER A 2 -72.48 -56.40 -7.41
N PRO A 3 -73.38 -56.07 -6.47
CA PRO A 3 -73.19 -54.99 -5.49
C PRO A 3 -72.01 -55.21 -4.51
N ARG A 4 -71.40 -56.40 -4.47
CA ARG A 4 -70.23 -56.72 -3.63
C ARG A 4 -68.90 -56.16 -4.18
N GLN A 5 -68.79 -55.86 -5.47
CA GLN A 5 -67.54 -55.35 -6.06
C GLN A 5 -67.38 -53.81 -5.94
N ALA A 6 -68.46 -53.07 -5.68
CA ALA A 6 -68.42 -51.61 -5.54
C ALA A 6 -67.90 -51.14 -4.16
N ALA A 7 -68.18 -51.90 -3.09
CA ALA A 7 -67.77 -51.56 -1.72
C ALA A 7 -66.26 -51.73 -1.49
N ILE A 8 -65.64 -52.78 -2.06
CA ILE A 8 -64.20 -53.05 -1.94
C ILE A 8 -63.35 -52.04 -2.73
N ARG A 9 -63.90 -51.48 -3.82
CA ARG A 9 -63.23 -50.48 -4.66
C ARG A 9 -63.21 -49.09 -4.01
N ARG A 10 -64.26 -48.72 -3.26
CA ARG A 10 -64.31 -47.46 -2.50
C ARG A 10 -63.35 -47.45 -1.32
N THR A 11 -63.23 -48.54 -0.57
CA THR A 11 -62.29 -48.64 0.57
C THR A 11 -60.83 -48.71 0.14
N ARG A 12 -60.51 -49.34 -1.00
CA ARG A 12 -59.17 -49.27 -1.60
C ARG A 12 -58.81 -47.86 -2.07
N ASN A 13 -59.74 -47.14 -2.69
CA ASN A 13 -59.46 -45.77 -3.17
C ASN A 13 -59.27 -44.77 -2.03
N THR A 14 -60.03 -44.89 -0.93
CA THR A 14 -59.82 -44.04 0.26
C THR A 14 -58.54 -44.40 1.01
N ALA A 15 -58.20 -45.68 1.13
CA ALA A 15 -56.94 -46.10 1.74
C ALA A 15 -55.71 -45.64 0.94
N VAL A 16 -55.78 -45.67 -0.40
CA VAL A 16 -54.72 -45.14 -1.27
C VAL A 16 -54.60 -43.62 -1.14
N LEU A 17 -55.71 -42.88 -1.08
CA LEU A 17 -55.67 -41.42 -0.88
C LEU A 17 -55.07 -41.02 0.48
N VAL A 18 -55.42 -41.73 1.55
CA VAL A 18 -54.86 -41.47 2.89
C VAL A 18 -53.37 -41.81 2.94
N ALA A 19 -52.95 -42.93 2.34
CA ALA A 19 -51.54 -43.31 2.26
C ALA A 19 -50.71 -42.30 1.44
N SER A 20 -51.24 -41.82 0.31
CA SER A 20 -50.60 -40.79 -0.49
C SER A 20 -50.50 -39.45 0.25
N LEU A 21 -51.53 -39.06 1.01
CA LEU A 21 -51.50 -37.83 1.81
C LEU A 21 -50.45 -37.90 2.92
N LEU A 22 -50.35 -39.05 3.60
CA LEU A 22 -49.33 -39.28 4.63
C LEU A 22 -47.92 -39.30 4.04
N LEU A 23 -47.74 -39.84 2.83
CA LEU A 23 -46.46 -39.78 2.11
C LEU A 23 -46.09 -38.35 1.72
N ILE A 24 -47.06 -37.54 1.28
CA ILE A 24 -46.81 -36.13 0.95
C ILE A 24 -46.48 -35.33 2.21
N ILE A 25 -47.20 -35.52 3.31
CA ILE A 25 -46.90 -34.87 4.59
C ILE A 25 -45.53 -35.33 5.11
N GLY A 26 -45.22 -36.62 5.00
CA GLY A 26 -43.92 -37.17 5.34
C GLY A 26 -42.79 -36.62 4.47
N LEU A 27 -43.03 -36.42 3.17
CA LEU A 27 -42.08 -35.82 2.24
C LEU A 27 -41.89 -34.32 2.52
N ILE A 28 -42.96 -33.58 2.83
CA ILE A 28 -42.89 -32.16 3.21
C ILE A 28 -42.16 -32.02 4.55
N ALA A 29 -42.46 -32.87 5.53
CA ALA A 29 -41.76 -32.90 6.82
C ALA A 29 -40.29 -33.29 6.64
N TRP A 30 -39.99 -34.28 5.78
CA TRP A 30 -38.63 -34.68 5.46
C TRP A 30 -37.87 -33.58 4.70
N ILE A 31 -38.49 -32.89 3.75
CA ILE A 31 -37.91 -31.72 3.07
C ILE A 31 -37.72 -30.57 4.07
N ALA A 32 -38.65 -30.36 5.01
CA ALA A 32 -38.52 -29.34 6.05
C ALA A 32 -37.39 -29.66 7.04
N ILE A 33 -37.16 -30.95 7.35
CA ILE A 33 -36.05 -31.41 8.20
C ILE A 33 -34.72 -31.41 7.41
N ALA A 34 -34.74 -31.81 6.13
CA ALA A 34 -33.58 -31.83 5.25
C ALA A 34 -33.14 -30.43 4.79
N ARG A 35 -34.06 -29.46 4.75
CA ARG A 35 -33.77 -28.02 4.59
C ARG A 35 -33.56 -27.29 5.92
N GLY A 36 -34.06 -27.86 7.01
CA GLY A 36 -33.89 -27.38 8.38
C GLY A 36 -32.71 -28.03 9.07
N GLY A 37 -31.58 -28.20 8.38
CA GLY A 37 -30.31 -28.31 9.08
C GLY A 37 -30.17 -27.02 9.88
N SER A 38 -30.03 -27.11 11.20
CA SER A 38 -29.55 -25.97 11.98
C SER A 38 -28.31 -25.46 11.25
N GLU A 39 -28.39 -24.27 10.65
CA GLU A 39 -27.20 -23.66 10.09
C GLU A 39 -26.19 -23.66 11.22
N SER A 40 -25.06 -24.33 11.02
CA SER A 40 -24.01 -24.34 12.01
C SER A 40 -23.61 -22.90 12.19
N ASP A 41 -23.91 -22.35 13.36
CA ASP A 41 -23.46 -21.04 13.78
C ASP A 41 -22.59 -21.24 15.01
N PHE A 42 -21.54 -20.42 15.13
CA PHE A 42 -20.77 -20.37 16.37
C PHE A 42 -21.54 -19.57 17.41
N ASP A 43 -21.20 -19.75 18.68
CA ASP A 43 -21.78 -18.98 19.77
C ASP A 43 -20.81 -17.86 20.19
N GLY A 44 -21.36 -16.66 20.38
CA GLY A 44 -20.63 -15.53 20.96
C GLY A 44 -19.94 -14.61 19.94
N ALA A 45 -19.08 -13.74 20.47
CA ALA A 45 -18.45 -12.64 19.74
C ALA A 45 -17.09 -13.00 19.11
N GLY A 46 -16.65 -14.25 19.24
CA GLY A 46 -15.37 -14.73 18.73
C GLY A 46 -14.49 -15.37 19.81
N ASN A 47 -13.40 -15.99 19.36
CA ASN A 47 -12.45 -16.75 20.18
C ASN A 47 -11.21 -15.94 20.61
N GLY A 48 -11.12 -14.66 20.26
CA GLY A 48 -9.96 -13.80 20.50
C GLY A 48 -8.83 -13.90 19.45
N GLU A 49 -8.94 -14.79 18.46
CA GLU A 49 -7.99 -14.86 17.34
C GLU A 49 -8.40 -13.89 16.24
N GLU A 50 -7.71 -12.76 16.14
CA GLU A 50 -8.08 -11.70 15.22
C GLU A 50 -7.61 -11.96 13.79
N GLN A 51 -8.45 -11.61 12.84
CA GLN A 51 -8.24 -11.76 11.41
C GLN A 51 -8.73 -10.51 10.67
N VAL A 52 -7.91 -9.98 9.77
CA VAL A 52 -8.33 -8.86 8.91
C VAL A 52 -8.98 -9.38 7.64
N VAL A 53 -10.14 -8.82 7.29
CA VAL A 53 -10.93 -9.13 6.09
C VAL A 53 -11.16 -7.86 5.28
N GLN A 54 -11.16 -7.97 3.95
CA GLN A 54 -11.43 -6.86 3.04
C GLN A 54 -12.84 -6.95 2.45
N ILE A 55 -13.64 -5.91 2.62
CA ILE A 55 -14.87 -5.68 1.86
C ILE A 55 -14.53 -4.79 0.67
N LYS A 56 -14.50 -5.37 -0.53
CA LYS A 56 -14.20 -4.63 -1.77
C LYS A 56 -15.34 -3.67 -2.12
N GLU A 57 -15.01 -2.57 -2.78
CA GLU A 57 -16.00 -1.62 -3.28
C GLU A 57 -16.91 -2.28 -4.33
N GLY A 58 -18.22 -2.02 -4.22
CA GLY A 58 -19.23 -2.63 -5.08
C GLY A 58 -19.49 -4.12 -4.82
N SER A 59 -18.76 -4.77 -3.90
CA SER A 59 -19.10 -6.13 -3.44
C SER A 59 -20.31 -6.12 -2.53
N ASN A 60 -21.11 -7.19 -2.64
CA ASN A 60 -22.18 -7.48 -1.69
C ASN A 60 -21.69 -8.43 -0.59
N LEU A 61 -22.38 -8.49 0.55
CA LEU A 61 -22.02 -9.38 1.66
C LEU A 61 -22.04 -10.87 1.25
N SER A 62 -22.79 -11.24 0.19
CA SER A 62 -22.74 -12.59 -0.38
C SER A 62 -21.41 -12.96 -1.03
N ALA A 63 -20.63 -11.98 -1.50
CA ALA A 63 -19.27 -12.25 -1.98
C ALA A 63 -18.28 -12.49 -0.83
N LEU A 64 -18.60 -11.97 0.37
CA LEU A 64 -17.76 -12.09 1.56
C LEU A 64 -18.01 -13.41 2.32
N ALA A 65 -19.26 -13.90 2.31
CA ALA A 65 -19.68 -15.07 3.08
C ALA A 65 -18.79 -16.32 2.90
N PRO A 66 -18.39 -16.73 1.67
CA PRO A 66 -17.48 -17.88 1.50
C PRO A 66 -16.10 -17.65 2.12
N GLU A 67 -15.57 -16.43 2.04
CA GLU A 67 -14.27 -16.10 2.64
C GLU A 67 -14.34 -16.21 4.17
N LEU A 68 -15.40 -15.72 4.79
CA LEU A 68 -15.56 -15.81 6.25
C LEU A 68 -15.70 -17.26 6.74
N GLU A 69 -16.40 -18.10 5.98
CA GLU A 69 -16.54 -19.53 6.29
C GLU A 69 -15.21 -20.28 6.10
N ASP A 70 -14.54 -20.10 4.95
CA ASP A 70 -13.26 -20.76 4.64
C ASP A 70 -12.16 -20.38 5.65
N ARG A 71 -12.19 -19.16 6.18
CA ARG A 71 -11.26 -18.65 7.18
C ARG A 71 -11.65 -18.99 8.62
N GLY A 72 -12.77 -19.69 8.82
CA GLY A 72 -13.29 -20.05 10.15
C GLY A 72 -13.71 -18.87 11.01
N ILE A 73 -14.00 -17.71 10.40
CA ILE A 73 -14.53 -16.53 11.09
C ILE A 73 -15.99 -16.76 11.47
N VAL A 74 -16.75 -17.40 10.58
CA VAL A 74 -18.13 -17.87 10.85
C VAL A 74 -18.26 -19.36 10.53
N ALA A 75 -19.20 -20.05 11.16
CA ALA A 75 -19.39 -21.49 10.93
C ALA A 75 -20.14 -21.82 9.63
N SER A 76 -20.84 -20.84 9.05
CA SER A 76 -21.60 -21.00 7.80
C SER A 76 -21.80 -19.64 7.14
N GLY A 77 -21.43 -19.54 5.86
CA GLY A 77 -21.68 -18.35 5.05
C GLY A 77 -23.18 -18.07 4.89
N ASN A 78 -24.02 -19.12 4.86
CA ASN A 78 -25.49 -18.93 4.81
C ASN A 78 -26.02 -18.32 6.11
N ALA A 79 -25.54 -18.78 7.27
CA ALA A 79 -25.92 -18.19 8.56
C ALA A 79 -25.56 -16.70 8.61
N PHE A 80 -24.36 -16.35 8.13
CA PHE A 80 -23.93 -14.96 7.99
C PHE A 80 -24.86 -14.14 7.08
N LEU A 81 -25.27 -14.67 5.92
CA LEU A 81 -26.19 -13.97 5.02
C LEU A 81 -27.59 -13.82 5.60
N THR A 82 -28.08 -14.82 6.32
CA THR A 82 -29.36 -14.73 7.04
C THR A 82 -29.29 -13.72 8.17
N ALA A 83 -28.20 -13.68 8.93
CA ALA A 83 -27.97 -12.67 9.96
C ALA A 83 -27.91 -11.25 9.37
N ALA A 84 -27.20 -11.07 8.25
CA ALA A 84 -27.12 -9.80 7.54
C ALA A 84 -28.50 -9.35 7.03
N ALA A 85 -29.27 -10.24 6.42
CA ALA A 85 -30.62 -9.94 5.92
C ALA A 85 -31.61 -9.58 7.04
N ASN A 86 -31.40 -10.11 8.26
CA ASN A 86 -32.23 -9.82 9.42
C ASN A 86 -31.75 -8.58 10.22
N ASN A 87 -30.57 -8.04 9.91
CA ASN A 87 -30.03 -6.85 10.57
C ASN A 87 -30.43 -5.58 9.79
N PRO A 88 -31.25 -4.68 10.36
CA PRO A 88 -31.75 -3.49 9.65
C PRO A 88 -30.65 -2.49 9.29
N ASN A 89 -29.46 -2.62 9.87
CA ASN A 89 -28.33 -1.74 9.60
C ASN A 89 -27.32 -2.36 8.63
N ALA A 90 -27.48 -3.60 8.17
CA ALA A 90 -26.48 -4.27 7.33
C ALA A 90 -26.16 -3.50 6.04
N ASP A 91 -27.11 -2.75 5.49
CA ASP A 91 -26.92 -1.87 4.33
C ASP A 91 -25.92 -0.71 4.59
N ASN A 92 -25.62 -0.41 5.87
CA ASN A 92 -24.64 0.61 6.26
C ASN A 92 -23.21 0.07 6.34
N ILE A 93 -22.97 -1.23 6.15
CA ILE A 93 -21.62 -1.79 6.10
C ILE A 93 -20.87 -1.16 4.92
N GLN A 94 -19.72 -0.55 5.20
CA GLN A 94 -18.94 0.16 4.20
C GLN A 94 -17.85 -0.75 3.60
N PRO A 95 -17.42 -0.48 2.36
CA PRO A 95 -16.16 -1.03 1.88
C PRO A 95 -14.98 -0.63 2.78
N GLY A 96 -13.98 -1.51 2.86
CA GLY A 96 -12.78 -1.30 3.66
C GLY A 96 -12.28 -2.58 4.33
N PHE A 97 -11.31 -2.41 5.22
CA PHE A 97 -10.72 -3.50 5.97
C PHE A 97 -11.30 -3.56 7.38
N TYR A 98 -11.57 -4.77 7.86
CA TYR A 98 -12.22 -5.01 9.14
C TYR A 98 -11.47 -6.07 9.92
N ARG A 99 -11.29 -5.83 11.21
CA ARG A 99 -10.83 -6.80 12.19
C ARG A 99 -12.04 -7.61 12.65
N LEU A 100 -11.97 -8.91 12.42
CA LEU A 100 -12.94 -9.88 12.91
C LEU A 100 -12.19 -10.90 13.76
N GLN A 101 -12.92 -11.71 14.53
CA GLN A 101 -12.34 -12.81 15.29
C GLN A 101 -12.68 -14.15 14.65
N GLY A 102 -11.89 -15.18 14.93
CA GLY A 102 -12.27 -16.56 14.65
C GLY A 102 -13.51 -16.95 15.45
N GLU A 103 -14.28 -17.90 14.91
CA GLU A 103 -15.42 -18.52 15.59
C GLU A 103 -16.49 -17.54 16.10
N MET A 104 -16.78 -16.46 15.36
CA MET A 104 -17.87 -15.53 15.66
C MET A 104 -19.21 -16.14 15.27
N SER A 105 -20.25 -15.86 16.07
CA SER A 105 -21.62 -16.04 15.58
C SER A 105 -21.87 -15.15 14.36
N ALA A 106 -22.71 -15.61 13.44
CA ALA A 106 -23.09 -14.90 12.24
C ALA A 106 -23.60 -13.48 12.55
N ALA A 107 -24.39 -13.32 13.61
CA ALA A 107 -24.89 -12.03 14.07
C ALA A 107 -23.75 -11.14 14.59
N SER A 108 -22.85 -11.66 15.42
CA SER A 108 -21.71 -10.89 15.93
C SER A 108 -20.74 -10.47 14.83
N ALA A 109 -20.54 -11.31 13.80
CA ALA A 109 -19.72 -10.94 12.64
C ALA A 109 -20.33 -9.75 11.88
N VAL A 110 -21.67 -9.74 11.67
CA VAL A 110 -22.36 -8.60 11.05
C VAL A 110 -22.25 -7.34 11.92
N ASP A 111 -22.45 -7.45 13.23
CA ASP A 111 -22.33 -6.32 14.15
C ASP A 111 -20.90 -5.75 14.19
N ALA A 112 -19.87 -6.60 14.10
CA ALA A 112 -18.48 -6.17 14.02
C ALA A 112 -18.17 -5.42 12.71
N LEU A 113 -18.76 -5.83 11.57
CA LEU A 113 -18.64 -5.09 10.30
C LEU A 113 -19.33 -3.71 10.32
N LEU A 114 -20.26 -3.50 11.25
CA LEU A 114 -20.92 -2.22 11.48
C LEU A 114 -20.18 -1.33 12.48
N ASP A 115 -19.29 -1.90 13.30
CA ASP A 115 -18.56 -1.18 14.34
C ASP A 115 -17.37 -0.40 13.74
N PRO A 116 -17.34 0.94 13.84
CA PRO A 116 -16.22 1.75 13.37
C PRO A 116 -14.89 1.39 14.05
N GLN A 117 -14.91 0.84 15.27
CA GLN A 117 -13.68 0.44 15.97
C GLN A 117 -13.02 -0.79 15.34
N GLN A 118 -13.78 -1.59 14.59
CA GLN A 118 -13.25 -2.75 13.87
C GLN A 118 -12.68 -2.37 12.50
N ARG A 119 -12.86 -1.12 12.04
CA ARG A 119 -12.28 -0.67 10.78
C ARG A 119 -10.78 -0.51 10.92
N VAL A 120 -10.05 -1.12 10.00
CA VAL A 120 -8.60 -0.99 9.88
C VAL A 120 -8.29 0.07 8.84
N THR A 121 -7.53 1.08 9.24
CA THR A 121 -7.01 2.09 8.31
C THR A 121 -5.75 1.53 7.66
N PRO A 122 -5.75 1.29 6.34
CA PRO A 122 -4.53 0.88 5.65
C PRO A 122 -3.48 1.99 5.69
N LEU A 123 -2.21 1.60 5.84
CA LEU A 123 -1.08 2.46 5.55
C LEU A 123 -1.03 2.71 4.04
N GLN A 124 -1.12 3.97 3.63
CA GLN A 124 -0.99 4.40 2.24
C GLN A 124 0.40 5.00 2.03
N VAL A 125 1.27 4.27 1.34
CA VAL A 125 2.57 4.79 0.90
C VAL A 125 2.41 5.29 -0.54
N TYR A 126 2.65 6.57 -0.77
CA TYR A 126 2.55 7.20 -2.09
C TYR A 126 3.93 7.40 -2.72
N GLY A 127 3.97 7.55 -4.06
CA GLY A 127 5.19 7.90 -4.78
C GLY A 127 5.81 9.19 -4.25
N GLY A 128 7.11 9.17 -3.95
CA GLY A 128 7.80 10.31 -3.38
C GLY A 128 7.65 10.48 -1.86
N ALA A 129 7.00 9.53 -1.15
CA ALA A 129 6.98 9.49 0.30
C ALA A 129 8.37 9.19 0.87
N THR A 130 8.78 9.92 1.92
CA THR A 130 10.04 9.70 2.64
C THR A 130 9.82 8.81 3.85
N LEU A 131 10.87 8.11 4.28
CA LEU A 131 10.84 7.27 5.48
C LEU A 131 10.58 8.11 6.74
N MET A 132 11.23 9.27 6.82
CA MET A 132 11.18 10.19 7.94
C MET A 132 10.28 11.40 7.63
N ASP A 133 9.72 12.01 8.68
CA ASP A 133 8.94 13.25 8.58
C ASP A 133 9.77 14.39 7.96
N ILE A 134 9.09 15.22 7.18
CA ILE A 134 9.66 16.42 6.58
C ILE A 134 9.03 17.65 7.22
N ASN A 135 9.86 18.48 7.83
CA ASN A 135 9.45 19.79 8.30
C ASN A 135 9.54 20.79 7.14
N ILE A 136 8.46 21.51 6.88
CA ILE A 136 8.39 22.53 5.84
C ILE A 136 8.51 23.90 6.53
N LEU A 137 9.32 24.79 5.98
CA LEU A 137 9.39 26.17 6.46
C LEU A 137 8.01 26.82 6.39
N GLY A 138 7.59 27.43 7.50
CA GLY A 138 6.18 27.81 7.73
C GLY A 138 5.45 26.91 8.72
N GLY A 139 6.10 25.86 9.23
CA GLY A 139 5.65 25.09 10.40
C GLY A 139 4.74 23.90 10.08
N GLN A 140 4.52 23.59 8.80
CA GLN A 140 3.83 22.37 8.40
C GLN A 140 4.78 21.17 8.48
N THR A 141 4.26 20.01 8.83
CA THR A 141 5.00 18.74 8.81
C THR A 141 4.29 17.77 7.89
N ARG A 142 5.03 17.21 6.93
CA ARG A 142 4.56 16.09 6.12
C ARG A 142 5.03 14.81 6.77
N LEU A 143 4.10 13.93 7.12
CA LEU A 143 4.43 12.65 7.75
C LEU A 143 5.22 11.78 6.78
N GLY A 144 6.30 11.20 7.28
CA GLY A 144 7.03 10.12 6.64
C GLY A 144 6.45 8.76 7.02
N ILE A 145 6.94 7.72 6.36
CA ILE A 145 6.40 6.36 6.48
C ILE A 145 6.40 5.87 7.92
N LEU A 146 7.42 6.14 8.73
CA LEU A 146 7.44 5.66 10.12
C LEU A 146 6.32 6.28 10.97
N SER A 147 6.01 7.57 10.77
CA SER A 147 4.90 8.24 11.45
C SER A 147 3.55 7.77 10.89
N MET A 148 3.47 7.54 9.57
CA MET A 148 2.27 6.98 8.93
C MET A 148 1.98 5.54 9.42
N ILE A 149 3.01 4.73 9.67
CA ILE A 149 2.86 3.39 10.28
C ILE A 149 2.19 3.50 11.65
N GLN A 150 2.72 4.37 12.52
CA GLN A 150 2.12 4.57 13.84
C GLN A 150 0.68 5.07 13.73
N GLN A 151 0.40 6.02 12.83
CA GLN A 151 -0.96 6.52 12.66
C GLN A 151 -1.92 5.45 12.13
N ALA A 152 -1.49 4.61 11.19
CA ALA A 152 -2.30 3.51 10.66
C ALA A 152 -2.55 2.42 11.71
N ALA A 153 -1.55 2.08 12.51
CA ALA A 153 -1.66 1.07 13.56
C ALA A 153 -2.44 1.56 14.80
N CYS A 154 -2.25 2.81 15.21
CA CYS A 154 -2.66 3.29 16.53
C CYS A 154 -3.71 4.41 16.50
N GLY A 155 -4.03 4.96 15.33
CA GLY A 155 -4.83 6.17 15.18
C GLY A 155 -4.13 7.42 15.75
N ASP A 156 -4.89 8.52 15.89
CA ASP A 156 -4.35 9.82 16.31
C ASP A 156 -3.98 9.90 17.80
N LYS A 157 -4.43 8.94 18.61
CA LYS A 157 -4.18 8.88 20.06
C LYS A 157 -3.69 7.49 20.45
N PRO A 158 -2.41 7.18 20.18
CA PRO A 158 -1.87 5.85 20.42
C PRO A 158 -1.98 5.45 21.89
N ALA A 159 -2.46 4.24 22.14
CA ALA A 159 -2.41 3.61 23.45
C ALA A 159 -0.96 3.31 23.84
N SER A 160 -0.71 3.12 25.15
CA SER A 160 0.65 2.94 25.67
C SER A 160 1.37 1.68 25.20
N ASP A 161 0.59 0.68 24.81
CA ASP A 161 0.97 -0.64 24.30
C ASP A 161 1.08 -0.69 22.78
N CYS A 162 0.75 0.39 22.06
CA CYS A 162 0.89 0.46 20.62
C CYS A 162 2.33 0.80 20.18
N VAL A 163 2.65 0.50 18.92
CA VAL A 163 3.97 0.77 18.33
C VAL A 163 4.35 2.26 18.41
N LYS A 164 5.60 2.53 18.78
CA LYS A 164 6.14 3.89 18.91
C LYS A 164 7.02 4.26 17.74
N LEU A 165 6.90 5.50 17.27
CA LEU A 165 7.81 6.08 16.27
C LEU A 165 9.29 5.93 16.66
N GLU A 166 9.60 6.09 17.95
CA GLU A 166 10.97 5.91 18.46
C GLU A 166 11.47 4.47 18.27
N ASP A 167 10.62 3.47 18.49
CA ASP A 167 10.99 2.06 18.34
C ASP A 167 11.13 1.69 16.86
N LEU A 168 10.22 2.20 16.01
CA LEU A 168 10.34 2.08 14.54
C LEU A 168 11.65 2.69 14.05
N ASN A 169 12.04 3.87 14.53
CA ASN A 169 13.28 4.53 14.14
C ASN A 169 14.51 3.72 14.60
N LYS A 170 14.52 3.23 15.84
CA LYS A 170 15.61 2.39 16.39
C LYS A 170 15.80 1.12 15.58
N VAL A 171 14.71 0.42 15.26
CA VAL A 171 14.74 -0.79 14.44
C VAL A 171 15.25 -0.44 13.04
N ALA A 172 14.69 0.60 12.39
CA ALA A 172 15.10 1.01 11.06
C ALA A 172 16.61 1.30 10.98
N ALA A 173 17.16 1.96 12.00
CA ALA A 173 18.58 2.30 12.05
C ALA A 173 19.50 1.11 12.34
N ASN A 174 19.07 0.12 13.13
CA ASN A 174 20.00 -0.83 13.76
C ASN A 174 19.70 -2.32 13.52
N ALA A 175 18.49 -2.70 13.14
CA ALA A 175 18.15 -4.11 12.94
C ALA A 175 18.96 -4.73 11.79
N ASP A 176 19.17 -6.04 11.84
CA ASP A 176 19.90 -6.74 10.80
C ASP A 176 19.13 -6.67 9.46
N PRO A 177 19.76 -6.26 8.34
CA PRO A 177 19.08 -6.17 7.05
C PRO A 177 18.46 -7.49 6.60
N VAL A 178 19.10 -8.63 6.90
CA VAL A 178 18.58 -9.94 6.49
C VAL A 178 17.32 -10.25 7.30
N ALA A 179 17.33 -9.99 8.61
CA ALA A 179 16.15 -10.14 9.47
C ALA A 179 14.98 -9.27 9.00
N LEU A 180 15.24 -8.03 8.57
CA LEU A 180 14.23 -7.12 8.02
C LEU A 180 13.71 -7.51 6.62
N GLY A 181 14.22 -8.58 6.01
CA GLY A 181 13.81 -8.99 4.67
C GLY A 181 14.35 -8.09 3.54
N VAL A 182 15.41 -7.31 3.81
CA VAL A 182 16.08 -6.50 2.78
C VAL A 182 16.60 -7.40 1.65
N PRO A 183 16.39 -7.03 0.37
CA PRO A 183 16.80 -7.86 -0.75
C PRO A 183 18.32 -7.95 -0.87
N GLU A 184 18.82 -9.07 -1.39
CA GLU A 184 20.26 -9.33 -1.51
C GLU A 184 21.01 -8.18 -2.20
N TRP A 185 20.42 -7.61 -3.25
CA TRP A 185 21.01 -6.51 -4.02
C TRP A 185 21.12 -5.17 -3.25
N ALA A 186 20.48 -5.04 -2.09
CA ALA A 186 20.53 -3.85 -1.23
C ALA A 186 21.30 -4.06 0.08
N ARG A 187 21.51 -5.32 0.50
CA ARG A 187 21.98 -5.65 1.87
C ARG A 187 23.29 -4.98 2.25
N GLU A 188 24.28 -4.98 1.35
CA GLU A 188 25.60 -4.39 1.63
C GLU A 188 25.49 -2.88 1.90
N THR A 189 24.81 -2.15 1.01
CA THR A 189 24.61 -0.70 1.16
C THR A 189 23.83 -0.37 2.43
N VAL A 190 22.77 -1.13 2.72
CA VAL A 190 21.94 -0.95 3.91
C VAL A 190 22.72 -1.26 5.19
N ALA A 191 23.53 -2.32 5.20
CA ALA A 191 24.40 -2.68 6.33
C ALA A 191 25.49 -1.61 6.57
N GLY A 192 26.09 -1.07 5.51
CA GLY A 192 27.12 -0.04 5.57
C GLY A 192 26.67 1.28 6.21
N ARG A 193 25.36 1.47 6.38
CA ARG A 193 24.74 2.67 6.97
C ARG A 193 24.04 2.41 8.31
N ALA A 194 24.42 1.36 9.03
CA ALA A 194 23.89 1.09 10.37
C ALA A 194 24.05 2.31 11.30
N GLY A 195 23.05 2.56 12.14
CA GLY A 195 22.95 3.74 13.01
C GLY A 195 22.19 4.92 12.40
N ASP A 196 21.82 4.86 11.11
CA ASP A 196 20.97 5.85 10.44
C ASP A 196 19.73 5.16 9.85
N ALA A 197 18.53 5.56 10.30
CA ALA A 197 17.27 4.98 9.81
C ALA A 197 17.09 5.18 8.29
N LYS A 198 17.67 6.24 7.71
CA LYS A 198 17.58 6.53 6.26
C LYS A 198 18.24 5.46 5.38
N ARG A 199 19.00 4.51 5.97
CA ARG A 199 19.47 3.33 5.25
C ARG A 199 18.33 2.49 4.62
N LEU A 200 17.10 2.62 5.12
CA LEU A 200 15.91 1.95 4.59
C LEU A 200 15.08 2.83 3.64
N GLU A 201 15.53 4.06 3.34
CA GLU A 201 14.82 4.95 2.42
C GLU A 201 14.64 4.29 1.04
N GLY A 202 13.44 4.42 0.47
CA GLY A 202 13.07 3.80 -0.80
C GLY A 202 12.81 2.30 -0.77
N LEU A 203 13.10 1.58 0.33
CA LEU A 203 12.88 0.13 0.42
C LEU A 203 11.45 -0.26 0.81
N ILE A 204 10.61 0.71 1.15
CA ILE A 204 9.17 0.52 1.33
C ILE A 204 8.48 1.11 0.09
N ALA A 205 7.93 0.25 -0.75
CA ALA A 205 7.38 0.66 -2.04
C ALA A 205 6.05 1.40 -1.88
N PRO A 206 5.67 2.28 -2.82
CA PRO A 206 4.32 2.82 -2.86
C PRO A 206 3.26 1.72 -2.98
N GLY A 207 2.18 1.84 -2.22
CA GLY A 207 1.10 0.86 -2.15
C GLY A 207 0.22 1.00 -0.91
N GLU A 208 -0.76 0.11 -0.82
CA GLU A 208 -1.69 -0.02 0.30
C GLU A 208 -1.29 -1.20 1.18
N TYR A 209 -1.06 -0.95 2.46
CA TYR A 209 -0.55 -1.94 3.40
C TYR A 209 -1.46 -2.06 4.62
N ILE A 210 -1.94 -3.26 4.90
CA ILE A 210 -2.56 -3.57 6.18
C ILE A 210 -1.46 -3.86 7.19
N ILE A 211 -1.50 -3.15 8.31
CA ILE A 211 -0.58 -3.30 9.42
C ILE A 211 -1.33 -4.00 10.55
N ASP A 212 -0.69 -4.99 11.14
CA ASP A 212 -1.15 -5.54 12.42
C ASP A 212 -0.80 -4.53 13.53
N PRO A 213 -1.77 -3.92 14.22
CA PRO A 213 -1.52 -2.94 15.27
C PRO A 213 -0.95 -3.56 16.55
N HIS A 214 -0.94 -4.90 16.67
CA HIS A 214 -0.31 -5.61 17.77
C HIS A 214 1.13 -6.05 17.46
N ALA A 215 1.55 -5.92 16.20
CA ALA A 215 2.90 -6.28 15.80
C ALA A 215 3.94 -5.31 16.36
N GLY A 216 5.12 -5.84 16.69
CA GLY A 216 6.26 -5.05 17.10
C GLY A 216 6.84 -4.24 15.93
N ALA A 217 7.65 -3.22 16.25
CA ALA A 217 8.29 -2.38 15.25
C ALA A 217 9.13 -3.17 14.22
N GLU A 218 9.84 -4.22 14.66
CA GLU A 218 10.63 -5.09 13.79
C GLU A 218 9.77 -5.95 12.87
N ASP A 219 8.68 -6.53 13.38
CA ASP A 219 7.75 -7.33 12.58
C ASP A 219 7.07 -6.48 11.50
N ILE A 220 6.62 -5.27 11.87
CA ILE A 220 6.00 -4.33 10.92
C ILE A 220 6.96 -3.96 9.80
N LEU A 221 8.19 -3.55 10.13
CA LEU A 221 9.18 -3.17 9.11
C LEU A 221 9.61 -4.38 8.26
N THR A 222 9.74 -5.56 8.87
CA THR A 222 10.06 -6.80 8.16
C THR A 222 8.98 -7.14 7.14
N ASP A 223 7.71 -7.07 7.51
CA ASP A 223 6.59 -7.33 6.60
C ASP A 223 6.55 -6.32 5.44
N LEU A 224 6.64 -5.02 5.75
CA LEU A 224 6.63 -3.95 4.74
C LEU A 224 7.76 -4.08 3.73
N ILE A 225 8.99 -4.30 4.21
CA ILE A 225 10.16 -4.44 3.35
C ILE A 225 10.10 -5.75 2.57
N THR A 226 9.63 -6.85 3.17
CA THR A 226 9.47 -8.14 2.47
C THR A 226 8.46 -8.04 1.33
N ARG A 227 7.31 -7.38 1.57
CA ARG A 227 6.29 -7.16 0.52
C ARG A 227 6.80 -6.22 -0.57
N SER A 228 7.49 -5.15 -0.19
CA SER A 228 8.11 -4.21 -1.13
C SER A 228 9.20 -4.87 -1.98
N THR A 229 10.01 -5.73 -1.36
CA THR A 229 11.03 -6.54 -2.04
C THR A 229 10.40 -7.43 -3.11
N LYS A 230 9.33 -8.15 -2.76
CA LYS A 230 8.58 -8.96 -3.75
C LYS A 230 8.07 -8.09 -4.91
N GLN A 231 7.57 -6.89 -4.61
CA GLN A 231 7.09 -5.96 -5.64
C GLN A 231 8.23 -5.52 -6.57
N TYR A 232 9.36 -5.09 -6.02
CA TYR A 232 10.54 -4.71 -6.83
C TYR A 232 11.10 -5.89 -7.63
N ASP A 233 11.27 -7.05 -7.01
CA ASP A 233 11.79 -8.25 -7.69
C ASP A 233 10.83 -8.74 -8.80
N SER A 234 9.52 -8.55 -8.64
CA SER A 234 8.54 -8.87 -9.69
C SER A 234 8.71 -8.06 -10.97
N THR A 235 9.40 -6.90 -10.88
CA THR A 235 9.74 -6.12 -12.06
C THR A 235 10.95 -6.66 -12.81
N ASP A 236 11.72 -7.61 -12.25
CA ASP A 236 13.08 -7.96 -12.71
C ASP A 236 14.08 -6.78 -12.56
N ILE A 237 14.01 -6.06 -11.43
CA ILE A 237 14.88 -4.91 -11.15
C ILE A 237 16.38 -5.22 -11.37
N VAL A 238 16.79 -6.47 -11.15
CA VAL A 238 18.17 -6.93 -11.40
C VAL A 238 18.53 -6.92 -12.88
N GLY A 239 17.67 -7.49 -13.73
CA GLY A 239 17.85 -7.43 -15.18
C GLY A 239 17.78 -5.99 -15.71
N ARG A 240 16.81 -5.20 -15.24
CA ARG A 240 16.62 -3.80 -15.66
C ARG A 240 17.83 -2.94 -15.36
N ALA A 241 18.35 -3.03 -14.14
CA ALA A 241 19.52 -2.24 -13.73
C ALA A 241 20.74 -2.54 -14.61
N LYS A 242 20.97 -3.82 -14.92
CA LYS A 242 22.05 -4.24 -15.82
C LYS A 242 21.93 -3.63 -17.22
N ASN A 243 20.72 -3.52 -17.76
CA ASN A 243 20.48 -2.96 -19.10
C ASN A 243 20.88 -1.47 -19.20
N VAL A 244 20.80 -0.74 -18.10
CA VAL A 244 21.17 0.69 -18.03
C VAL A 244 22.52 0.95 -17.38
N GLY A 245 23.27 -0.11 -17.05
CA GLY A 245 24.62 -0.01 -16.48
C GLY A 245 24.65 0.40 -15.02
N LEU A 246 23.58 0.12 -14.26
CA LEU A 246 23.47 0.40 -12.83
C LEU A 246 23.37 -0.91 -12.03
N THR A 247 23.66 -0.85 -10.73
CA THR A 247 23.22 -1.88 -9.78
C THR A 247 21.72 -1.71 -9.45
N PRO A 248 21.04 -2.73 -8.93
CA PRO A 248 19.61 -2.62 -8.60
C PRO A 248 19.32 -1.54 -7.55
N TYR A 249 20.23 -1.37 -6.59
CA TYR A 249 20.12 -0.30 -5.59
C TYR A 249 20.33 1.08 -6.22
N GLU A 250 21.30 1.24 -7.14
CA GLU A 250 21.47 2.49 -7.89
C GLU A 250 20.29 2.82 -8.80
N LEU A 251 19.68 1.80 -9.43
CA LEU A 251 18.45 1.97 -10.22
C LEU A 251 17.31 2.49 -9.33
N LEU A 252 17.13 1.90 -8.14
CA LEU A 252 16.13 2.37 -7.17
C LEU A 252 16.42 3.80 -6.71
N THR A 253 17.69 4.11 -6.43
CA THR A 253 18.13 5.46 -6.07
C THR A 253 17.83 6.46 -7.18
N ALA A 254 18.19 6.16 -8.42
CA ALA A 254 17.91 7.02 -9.56
C ALA A 254 16.40 7.20 -9.80
N ALA A 255 15.60 6.13 -9.68
CA ALA A 255 14.15 6.21 -9.76
C ALA A 255 13.56 7.13 -8.67
N SER A 256 14.15 7.15 -7.47
CA SER A 256 13.71 8.08 -6.42
C SER A 256 14.01 9.55 -6.74
N LEU A 257 15.03 9.81 -7.57
CA LEU A 257 15.30 11.16 -8.08
C LEU A 257 14.25 11.55 -9.12
N VAL A 258 13.96 10.65 -10.08
CA VAL A 258 12.89 10.85 -11.08
C VAL A 258 11.57 11.21 -10.42
N GLU A 259 11.18 10.44 -9.40
CA GLU A 259 9.94 10.65 -8.62
C GLU A 259 9.88 12.01 -7.92
N ARG A 260 11.03 12.61 -7.58
CA ARG A 260 11.11 13.88 -6.87
C ARG A 260 11.27 15.09 -7.79
N GLU A 261 11.75 14.89 -9.01
CA GLU A 261 12.03 15.96 -9.98
C GLU A 261 10.88 16.20 -10.97
N ALA A 262 10.06 15.20 -11.26
CA ALA A 262 8.97 15.33 -12.24
C ALA A 262 7.62 14.88 -11.69
N PRO A 263 6.51 15.41 -12.24
CA PRO A 263 5.22 14.75 -12.14
C PRO A 263 5.17 13.49 -13.03
N ALA A 264 4.23 12.59 -12.76
CA ALA A 264 3.96 11.42 -13.59
C ALA A 264 3.71 11.84 -15.06
N GLY A 265 4.27 11.08 -16.01
CA GLY A 265 4.22 11.37 -17.45
C GLY A 265 5.46 12.06 -18.05
N GLU A 266 6.34 12.66 -17.26
CA GLU A 266 7.63 13.23 -17.71
C GLU A 266 8.85 12.46 -17.15
N PHE A 267 8.60 11.32 -16.50
CA PHE A 267 9.62 10.50 -15.85
C PHE A 267 10.69 10.00 -16.81
N ASP A 268 10.32 9.62 -18.03
CA ASP A 268 11.22 9.06 -19.05
C ASP A 268 12.27 10.07 -19.54
N LYS A 269 11.92 11.35 -19.65
CA LYS A 269 12.86 12.43 -20.01
C LYS A 269 13.78 12.79 -18.86
N VAL A 270 13.28 12.86 -17.62
CA VAL A 270 14.15 13.07 -16.46
C VAL A 270 15.12 11.90 -16.27
N ALA A 271 14.64 10.67 -16.42
CA ALA A 271 15.46 9.47 -16.44
C ALA A 271 16.57 9.56 -17.50
N ARG A 272 16.24 10.06 -18.70
CA ARG A 272 17.24 10.30 -19.75
C ARG A 272 18.31 11.27 -19.29
N VAL A 273 17.94 12.42 -18.71
CA VAL A 273 18.91 13.41 -18.21
C VAL A 273 19.83 12.81 -17.15
N ILE A 274 19.29 12.05 -16.20
CA ILE A 274 20.09 11.38 -15.16
C ILE A 274 21.13 10.46 -15.79
N LEU A 275 20.70 9.56 -16.68
CA LEU A 275 21.61 8.60 -17.32
C LEU A 275 22.64 9.27 -18.24
N ASN A 276 22.29 10.38 -18.88
CA ASN A 276 23.23 11.15 -19.69
C ASN A 276 24.28 11.83 -18.79
N ARG A 277 23.85 12.51 -17.71
CA ARG A 277 24.76 13.15 -16.75
C ARG A 277 25.71 12.15 -16.09
N LEU A 278 25.22 10.95 -15.71
CA LEU A 278 26.08 9.90 -15.12
C LEU A 278 27.16 9.36 -16.07
N LYS A 279 27.02 9.58 -17.39
CA LYS A 279 28.02 9.17 -18.39
C LYS A 279 29.04 10.28 -18.71
N GLU A 280 28.77 11.50 -18.28
CA GLU A 280 29.62 12.67 -18.45
C GLU A 280 30.33 13.01 -17.13
N PRO A 281 31.43 13.78 -17.15
CA PRO A 281 32.04 14.33 -15.94
C PRO A 281 31.18 15.49 -15.39
N MET A 282 29.91 15.22 -15.11
CA MET A 282 28.90 16.18 -14.72
C MET A 282 28.15 15.68 -13.48
N ARG A 283 27.91 16.59 -12.54
CA ARG A 283 27.11 16.32 -11.34
C ARG A 283 25.63 16.31 -11.65
N LEU A 284 24.83 15.63 -10.81
CA LEU A 284 23.38 15.58 -11.01
C LEU A 284 22.68 16.88 -10.60
N GLU A 285 23.19 17.61 -9.61
CA GLU A 285 22.72 18.97 -9.25
C GLU A 285 21.20 19.11 -9.08
N PHE A 286 20.61 18.23 -8.28
CA PHE A 286 19.18 18.25 -7.97
C PHE A 286 18.89 18.83 -6.59
N ASP A 287 18.04 19.85 -6.55
CA ASP A 287 17.59 20.51 -5.32
C ASP A 287 16.87 19.53 -4.37
N SER A 288 16.16 18.54 -4.91
CA SER A 288 15.53 17.49 -4.11
C SER A 288 16.53 16.74 -3.21
N THR A 289 17.76 16.54 -3.69
CA THR A 289 18.82 15.83 -2.96
C THR A 289 19.46 16.69 -1.87
N VAL A 290 19.51 18.01 -2.07
CA VAL A 290 19.93 18.98 -1.06
C VAL A 290 18.89 19.01 0.06
N ASN A 291 17.62 19.21 -0.31
CA ASN A 291 16.49 19.32 0.61
C ASN A 291 16.35 18.06 1.49
N TYR A 292 16.59 16.87 0.94
CA TYR A 292 16.53 15.61 1.71
C TYR A 292 17.51 15.57 2.91
N GLY A 293 18.62 16.30 2.83
CA GLY A 293 19.61 16.41 3.89
C GLY A 293 19.32 17.51 4.92
N LEU A 294 18.32 18.36 4.71
CA LEU A 294 18.03 19.51 5.57
C LEU A 294 17.05 19.17 6.70
N PRO A 295 17.16 19.81 7.88
CA PRO A 295 16.20 19.64 8.97
C PRO A 295 14.83 20.24 8.65
N THR A 296 14.80 21.24 7.76
CA THR A 296 13.60 21.90 7.28
C THR A 296 13.77 22.22 5.79
N VAL A 297 12.73 21.99 5.00
CA VAL A 297 12.77 22.15 3.53
C VAL A 297 11.99 23.38 3.05
N GLU A 298 12.43 23.93 1.92
CA GLU A 298 11.74 24.93 1.09
C GLU A 298 11.77 24.49 -0.38
N VAL A 299 10.98 25.16 -1.22
CA VAL A 299 10.96 24.90 -2.66
C VAL A 299 12.32 25.18 -3.30
N ALA A 300 12.99 26.28 -2.89
CA ALA A 300 14.30 26.65 -3.40
C ALA A 300 15.39 26.41 -2.35
N THR A 301 16.55 25.95 -2.80
CA THR A 301 17.74 25.77 -1.95
C THR A 301 18.60 27.04 -1.95
N THR A 302 19.33 27.30 -0.87
CA THR A 302 20.30 28.41 -0.86
C THR A 302 21.66 27.96 -1.42
N ASP A 303 22.52 28.91 -1.80
CA ASP A 303 23.90 28.60 -2.18
C ASP A 303 24.67 27.89 -1.06
N GLU A 304 24.39 28.24 0.20
CA GLU A 304 24.99 27.58 1.36
C GLU A 304 24.54 26.12 1.47
N ASP A 305 23.25 25.85 1.25
CA ASP A 305 22.72 24.48 1.27
C ASP A 305 23.32 23.66 0.14
N ARG A 306 23.40 24.22 -1.08
CA ARG A 306 24.02 23.56 -2.25
C ARG A 306 25.52 23.29 -2.05
N ALA A 307 26.24 24.13 -1.34
CA ALA A 307 27.66 23.94 -1.05
C ALA A 307 27.92 22.88 0.06
N ARG A 308 26.91 22.50 0.85
CA ARG A 308 27.08 21.61 1.99
C ARG A 308 27.31 20.16 1.55
N VAL A 309 28.47 19.59 1.89
CA VAL A 309 28.75 18.17 1.63
C VAL A 309 27.89 17.29 2.53
N THR A 310 27.01 16.49 1.94
CA THR A 310 26.24 15.45 2.61
C THR A 310 26.27 14.16 1.78
N PRO A 311 25.88 13.00 2.32
CA PRO A 311 25.75 11.76 1.56
C PRO A 311 24.76 11.80 0.39
N TRP A 312 23.93 12.84 0.30
CA TRP A 312 22.88 12.97 -0.70
C TRP A 312 23.07 14.16 -1.65
N ASN A 313 23.72 15.24 -1.19
CA ASN A 313 23.76 16.49 -1.95
C ASN A 313 24.56 16.34 -3.26
N THR A 314 23.83 16.22 -4.37
CA THR A 314 24.38 16.06 -5.71
C THR A 314 24.98 17.34 -6.33
N TYR A 315 24.90 18.50 -5.67
CA TYR A 315 25.74 19.65 -6.01
C TYR A 315 27.17 19.51 -5.47
N ALA A 316 27.33 18.75 -4.39
CA ALA A 316 28.59 18.62 -3.65
C ALA A 316 29.25 17.24 -3.83
N MET A 317 28.72 16.38 -4.69
CA MET A 317 29.26 15.06 -5.02
C MET A 317 29.04 14.68 -6.48
N ASP A 318 29.83 13.74 -6.97
CA ASP A 318 29.64 13.12 -8.28
C ASP A 318 28.81 11.83 -8.13
N GLY A 319 28.08 11.46 -9.19
CA GLY A 319 27.28 10.25 -9.21
C GLY A 319 25.96 10.34 -8.42
N LEU A 320 25.43 9.17 -8.05
CA LEU A 320 24.16 9.04 -7.32
C LEU A 320 24.35 9.23 -5.80
N PRO A 321 23.31 9.70 -5.09
CA PRO A 321 23.33 9.77 -3.63
C PRO A 321 23.45 8.38 -2.98
N GLN A 322 23.90 8.33 -1.73
CA GLN A 322 24.20 7.05 -1.06
C GLN A 322 22.97 6.19 -0.71
N THR A 323 21.76 6.77 -0.75
CA THR A 323 20.47 6.07 -0.63
C THR A 323 19.47 6.72 -1.59
N PRO A 324 18.34 6.06 -1.87
CA PRO A 324 17.16 6.76 -2.35
C PRO A 324 16.82 7.96 -1.44
N ILE A 325 16.10 8.95 -1.97
CA ILE A 325 15.64 10.13 -1.22
C ILE A 325 14.12 10.13 -0.98
N ALA A 326 13.44 9.11 -1.46
CA ALA A 326 12.01 8.84 -1.29
C ALA A 326 11.68 7.43 -1.81
N SER A 327 10.42 7.04 -1.67
CA SER A 327 9.84 5.81 -2.22
C SER A 327 9.50 5.98 -3.70
N PRO A 328 10.26 5.37 -4.62
CA PRO A 328 9.96 5.47 -6.04
C PRO A 328 8.77 4.59 -6.41
N SER A 329 7.93 5.07 -7.32
CA SER A 329 6.91 4.26 -7.96
C SER A 329 7.53 3.24 -8.92
N ILE A 330 6.76 2.21 -9.27
CA ILE A 330 7.16 1.27 -10.33
C ILE A 330 7.28 2.00 -11.68
N GLU A 331 6.45 3.01 -11.93
CA GLU A 331 6.54 3.85 -13.13
C GLU A 331 7.90 4.56 -13.22
N ALA A 332 8.44 5.11 -12.12
CA ALA A 332 9.76 5.72 -12.10
C ALA A 332 10.90 4.70 -12.35
N ILE A 333 10.76 3.47 -11.84
CA ILE A 333 11.71 2.38 -12.13
C ILE A 333 11.66 1.99 -13.62
N GLU A 334 10.46 1.88 -14.19
CA GLU A 334 10.24 1.57 -15.61
C GLU A 334 10.78 2.66 -16.52
N ALA A 335 10.62 3.93 -16.15
CA ALA A 335 11.15 5.08 -16.87
C ALA A 335 12.69 5.11 -16.89
N MET A 336 13.33 4.70 -15.79
CA MET A 336 14.79 4.55 -15.76
C MET A 336 15.30 3.46 -16.70
N GLU A 337 14.55 2.37 -16.88
CA GLU A 337 14.91 1.31 -17.84
C GLU A 337 14.66 1.73 -19.29
N ASN A 338 13.53 2.41 -19.53
CA ASN A 338 13.08 2.82 -20.86
C ASN A 338 13.02 4.36 -20.99
N PRO A 339 14.15 5.06 -20.81
CA PRO A 339 14.17 6.52 -20.86
C PRO A 339 13.90 7.02 -22.29
N ALA A 340 13.21 8.15 -22.41
CA ALA A 340 12.93 8.80 -23.69
C ALA A 340 14.20 8.96 -24.52
N GLU A 341 14.14 8.81 -25.84
CA GLU A 341 15.31 9.07 -26.69
C GLU A 341 15.67 10.57 -26.66
N GLY A 342 16.92 10.89 -26.35
CA GLY A 342 17.39 12.28 -26.33
C GLY A 342 18.80 12.42 -25.74
N ASN A 343 19.45 13.53 -26.04
CA ASN A 343 20.80 13.86 -25.53
C ASN A 343 20.75 14.90 -24.42
N TRP A 344 19.57 15.16 -23.86
CA TRP A 344 19.37 16.22 -22.90
C TRP A 344 20.26 16.04 -21.68
N LEU A 345 20.87 17.14 -21.28
CA LEU A 345 21.68 17.27 -20.08
C LEU A 345 21.08 18.24 -19.10
N PHE A 346 20.05 19.00 -19.48
CA PHE A 346 19.46 20.04 -18.63
C PHE A 346 17.95 20.03 -18.78
N PHE A 347 17.25 20.46 -17.75
CA PHE A 347 15.83 20.78 -17.83
C PHE A 347 15.47 21.93 -16.89
N VAL A 348 14.41 22.65 -17.22
CA VAL A 348 13.89 23.75 -16.40
C VAL A 348 12.40 23.94 -16.63
N THR A 349 11.67 24.20 -15.56
CA THR A 349 10.25 24.60 -15.64
C THR A 349 10.17 26.09 -15.98
N VAL A 350 9.50 26.42 -17.08
CA VAL A 350 9.53 27.79 -17.66
C VAL A 350 8.28 28.62 -17.37
N ASP A 351 7.21 28.01 -16.87
CA ASP A 351 5.96 28.70 -16.57
C ASP A 351 5.17 28.07 -15.41
N LYS A 352 4.17 28.81 -14.91
CA LYS A 352 3.31 28.40 -13.79
C LYS A 352 2.35 27.27 -14.12
N ASP A 353 2.20 26.95 -15.41
CA ASP A 353 1.43 25.80 -15.88
C ASP A 353 2.24 24.48 -15.75
N GLY A 354 3.53 24.58 -15.39
CA GLY A 354 4.40 23.44 -15.14
C GLY A 354 5.14 22.94 -16.38
N THR A 355 5.20 23.72 -17.46
CA THR A 355 5.89 23.31 -18.68
C THR A 355 7.38 23.17 -18.41
N THR A 356 7.91 21.95 -18.61
CA THR A 356 9.33 21.65 -18.49
C THR A 356 9.98 21.57 -19.86
N ILE A 357 11.07 22.30 -20.07
CA ILE A 357 11.87 22.28 -21.30
C ILE A 357 13.17 21.52 -21.03
N PHE A 358 13.54 20.64 -21.96
CA PHE A 358 14.74 19.81 -21.90
C PHE A 358 15.76 20.28 -22.95
N ASN A 359 17.00 20.45 -22.52
CA ASN A 359 18.07 21.07 -23.31
C ASN A 359 19.33 20.19 -23.36
N ASP A 360 19.97 20.17 -24.52
CA ASP A 360 21.23 19.45 -24.75
C ASP A 360 22.44 20.28 -24.27
N THR A 361 22.34 21.61 -24.37
CA THR A 361 23.45 22.53 -24.06
C THR A 361 23.13 23.47 -22.90
N PHE A 362 24.18 23.91 -22.22
CA PHE A 362 24.05 24.86 -21.11
C PHE A 362 23.56 26.24 -21.57
N GLU A 363 23.94 26.67 -22.77
CA GLU A 363 23.50 27.96 -23.33
C GLU A 363 21.99 28.00 -23.55
N GLN A 364 21.41 26.95 -24.13
CA GLN A 364 19.95 26.82 -24.25
C GLN A 364 19.26 26.80 -22.89
N HIS A 365 19.85 26.09 -21.93
CA HIS A 365 19.31 26.05 -20.56
C HIS A 365 19.32 27.43 -19.89
N LEU A 366 20.34 28.26 -20.11
CA LEU A 366 20.38 29.63 -19.58
C LEU A 366 19.29 30.50 -20.21
N ASP A 367 19.05 30.37 -21.52
CA ASP A 367 17.98 31.10 -22.20
C ASP A 367 16.59 30.73 -21.64
N ASP A 368 16.32 29.44 -21.45
CA ASP A 368 15.06 28.98 -20.85
C ASP A 368 14.96 29.30 -19.36
N THR A 369 16.08 29.36 -18.64
CA THR A 369 16.12 29.81 -17.24
C THR A 369 15.75 31.29 -17.15
N GLN A 370 16.24 32.13 -18.06
CA GLN A 370 15.82 33.53 -18.12
C GLN A 370 14.32 33.65 -18.39
N ARG A 371 13.78 32.82 -19.29
CA ARG A 371 12.33 32.76 -19.52
C ARG A 371 11.54 32.36 -18.27
N ALA A 372 12.06 31.43 -17.47
CA ALA A 372 11.46 31.02 -16.20
C ALA A 372 11.48 32.18 -15.17
N VAL A 373 12.58 32.93 -15.10
CA VAL A 373 12.65 34.15 -14.27
C VAL A 373 11.61 35.18 -14.73
N ASP A 374 11.55 35.45 -16.03
CA ASP A 374 10.63 36.44 -16.60
C ASP A 374 9.15 36.08 -16.40
N SER A 375 8.83 34.77 -16.29
CA SER A 375 7.46 34.29 -16.02
C SER A 375 7.08 34.35 -14.53
N GLY A 376 8.06 34.61 -13.66
CA GLY A 376 7.90 34.59 -12.20
C GLY A 376 7.54 33.22 -11.65
N VAL A 377 7.85 32.12 -12.36
CA VAL A 377 7.70 30.76 -11.82
C VAL A 377 8.78 30.45 -10.78
N LEU A 378 9.95 31.11 -10.89
CA LEU A 378 11.06 30.99 -9.94
C LEU A 378 11.02 32.05 -8.82
N ASP A 379 10.00 32.91 -8.77
CA ASP A 379 9.85 33.93 -7.72
C ASP A 379 9.56 33.26 -6.37
N SER A 380 10.61 33.09 -5.57
CA SER A 380 10.48 32.55 -4.20
C SER A 380 9.95 33.63 -3.23
N GLN A 381 9.31 33.23 -2.12
CA GLN A 381 8.87 34.17 -1.07
C GLN A 381 9.99 34.64 -0.12
N ARG A 382 11.26 34.51 -0.51
CA ARG A 382 12.41 35.06 0.24
C ARG A 382 12.99 36.30 -0.43
#